data_AF-A0A935GY95-F1
#
_entry.id   AF-A0A935GY95-F1
#
_cell.length_a   1.000
_cell.length_b   1.000
_cell.length_c   1.000
_cell.angle_alpha   90.00
_cell.angle_beta   90.00
_cell.angle_gamma   90.00
#
_symmetry.space_group_name_H-M   'P 1'
#
loop_
_entity.id
_entity.type
_entity.pdbx_description
1 polymer ?
#
loop_
_entity_poly.entity_id
_entity_poly.type
_entity_poly.pdbx_seq_one_letter_code
_entity_poly.pdbx_strand_id
1 'polypeptide(L)'
;MAAMKGTLSLRKKQFEEFFNNKEGSPTKFSITTLTEEDQKLFGVHSPDLWLSRISLDAHLEKHPEIGLNDYLKIPEIVRNADIWGGHKERRFLLITFGDVAYRAAIKATQDHSEAWFLSLVVSPKQKPPKGAVLLRKGTGGSGWRP
;
A
#
# COMPACT_ATOMS: atom_id res chain seq x y z
N MET A 1 -26.11 12.93 7.19
CA MET A 1 -24.98 12.00 6.97
C MET A 1 -24.97 11.41 5.55
N ALA A 2 -25.06 12.22 4.48
CA ALA A 2 -25.13 11.74 3.08
C ALA A 2 -23.87 12.04 2.23
N ALA A 3 -23.02 12.98 2.64
CA ALA A 3 -21.89 13.46 1.84
C ALA A 3 -20.72 12.46 1.72
N MET A 4 -20.49 11.58 2.69
CA MET A 4 -19.32 10.68 2.68
C MET A 4 -19.46 9.51 1.70
N LYS A 5 -20.68 9.05 1.36
CA LYS A 5 -20.89 7.92 0.44
C LYS A 5 -20.63 8.30 -1.02
N GLY A 6 -20.94 9.54 -1.41
CA GLY A 6 -20.72 10.04 -2.79
C GLY A 6 -19.24 10.16 -3.14
N THR A 7 -18.43 10.71 -2.24
CA THR A 7 -16.99 10.92 -2.44
C THR A 7 -16.21 9.60 -2.51
N LEU A 8 -16.60 8.60 -1.71
CA LEU A 8 -15.95 7.28 -1.72
C LEU A 8 -16.21 6.53 -3.04
N SER A 9 -17.44 6.60 -3.56
CA SER A 9 -17.83 5.99 -4.84
C SER A 9 -17.08 6.63 -6.02
N LEU A 10 -16.94 7.96 -6.00
CA LEU A 10 -16.22 8.70 -7.03
C LEU A 10 -14.73 8.36 -7.06
N ARG A 11 -14.06 8.31 -5.90
CA ARG A 11 -12.63 7.95 -5.81
C ARG A 11 -12.39 6.52 -6.28
N LYS A 12 -13.30 5.59 -5.94
CA LYS A 12 -13.24 4.20 -6.44
C LYS A 12 -13.30 4.18 -7.96
N LYS A 13 -14.29 4.84 -8.57
CA LYS A 13 -14.41 4.92 -10.03
C LYS A 13 -13.17 5.51 -10.69
N GLN A 14 -12.63 6.62 -10.16
CA GLN A 14 -11.41 7.24 -10.69
C GLN A 14 -10.20 6.30 -10.60
N PHE A 15 -10.10 5.54 -9.50
CA PHE A 15 -9.05 4.52 -9.37
C PHE A 15 -9.23 3.38 -10.36
N GLU A 16 -10.46 2.92 -10.61
CA GLU A 16 -10.75 1.90 -11.63
C GLU A 16 -10.35 2.37 -13.03
N GLU A 17 -10.60 3.64 -13.35
CA GLU A 17 -10.20 4.23 -14.64
C GLU A 17 -8.68 4.30 -14.77
N PHE A 18 -7.99 4.75 -13.73
CA PHE A 18 -6.53 4.71 -13.64
C PHE A 18 -5.99 3.27 -13.76
N PHE A 19 -6.58 2.30 -13.04
CA PHE A 19 -6.17 0.90 -13.04
C PHE A 19 -6.23 0.30 -14.44
N ASN A 20 -7.34 0.54 -15.15
CA ASN A 20 -7.58 0.05 -16.51
C ASN A 20 -6.91 0.89 -17.60
N ASN A 21 -6.07 1.87 -17.24
CA ASN A 21 -5.38 2.75 -18.16
C ASN A 21 -6.33 3.43 -19.18
N LYS A 22 -7.48 3.91 -18.72
CA LYS A 22 -8.41 4.64 -19.59
C LYS A 22 -7.77 5.93 -20.10
N GLU A 23 -8.13 6.33 -21.33
CA GLU A 23 -7.70 7.59 -21.91
C GLU A 23 -8.00 8.78 -20.97
N GLY A 24 -7.00 9.66 -20.81
CA GLY A 24 -7.08 10.79 -19.88
C GLY A 24 -6.75 10.47 -18.42
N SER A 25 -6.46 9.22 -18.06
CA SER A 25 -6.02 8.85 -16.71
C SER A 25 -4.65 9.47 -16.37
N PRO A 26 -4.42 9.87 -15.11
CA PRO A 26 -3.15 10.47 -14.69
C PRO A 26 -2.01 9.45 -14.69
N THR A 27 -0.76 9.93 -14.70
CA THR A 27 0.45 9.08 -14.64
C THR A 27 0.76 8.58 -13.22
N LYS A 28 0.16 9.20 -12.19
CA LYS A 28 0.19 8.72 -10.80
C LYS A 28 -1.16 8.96 -10.12
N PHE A 29 -1.47 8.13 -9.13
CA PHE A 29 -2.73 8.21 -8.37
C PHE A 29 -2.46 8.09 -6.87
N SER A 30 -3.12 8.92 -6.05
CA SER A 30 -3.07 8.80 -4.58
C SER A 30 -4.03 7.70 -4.13
N ILE A 31 -3.49 6.53 -3.77
CA ILE A 31 -4.29 5.35 -3.42
C ILE A 31 -4.96 5.54 -2.06
N THR A 32 -4.22 6.11 -1.10
CA THR A 32 -4.72 6.38 0.24
C THR A 32 -4.04 7.62 0.80
N THR A 33 -4.69 8.18 1.82
CA THR A 33 -4.13 9.24 2.65
C THR A 33 -3.53 8.61 3.90
N LEU A 34 -2.27 8.94 4.19
CA LEU A 34 -1.50 8.55 5.35
C LEU A 34 -1.90 9.40 6.56
N THR A 35 -2.02 8.78 7.72
CA THR A 35 -2.16 9.51 8.98
C THR A 35 -0.85 10.22 9.34
N GLU A 36 -0.88 11.14 10.30
CA GLU A 36 0.38 11.74 10.81
C GLU A 36 1.31 10.69 11.44
N GLU A 37 0.75 9.64 12.03
CA GLU A 37 1.52 8.52 12.57
C GLU A 37 2.20 7.75 11.44
N ASP A 38 1.47 7.43 10.36
CA ASP A 38 2.04 6.76 9.19
C ASP A 38 3.12 7.61 8.52
N GLN A 39 2.90 8.92 8.41
CA GLN A 39 3.89 9.88 7.88
C GLN A 39 5.18 9.85 8.71
N LYS A 40 5.08 9.91 10.03
CA LYS A 40 6.24 9.80 10.94
C LYS A 40 6.93 8.44 10.80
N LEU A 41 6.16 7.35 10.74
CA LEU A 41 6.69 5.99 10.60
C LEU A 41 7.45 5.82 9.29
N PHE A 42 6.89 6.29 8.18
CA PHE A 42 7.53 6.22 6.87
C PHE A 42 8.60 7.30 6.66
N GLY A 43 8.69 8.28 7.57
CA GLY A 43 9.58 9.42 7.47
C GLY A 43 9.28 10.26 6.24
N VAL A 44 8.01 10.61 6.03
CA VAL A 44 7.56 11.45 4.90
C VAL A 44 6.72 12.63 5.38
N HIS A 45 6.69 13.70 4.60
CA HIS A 45 5.89 14.90 4.87
C HIS A 45 4.55 14.95 4.12
N SER A 46 4.46 14.30 2.97
CA SER A 46 3.21 14.24 2.21
C SER A 46 2.24 13.24 2.85
N PRO A 47 0.94 13.59 2.93
CA PRO A 47 -0.08 12.66 3.37
C PRO A 47 -0.50 11.68 2.27
N ASP A 48 0.03 11.77 1.03
CA ASP A 48 -0.39 10.90 -0.06
C ASP A 48 0.53 9.69 -0.24
N LEU A 49 -0.09 8.50 -0.36
CA LEU A 49 0.60 7.31 -0.84
C LEU A 49 0.35 7.14 -2.33
N TRP A 50 1.39 7.44 -3.13
CA TRP A 50 1.31 7.44 -4.58
C TRP A 50 1.52 6.07 -5.20
N LEU A 51 0.81 5.78 -6.28
CA LEU A 51 1.08 4.70 -7.21
C LEU A 51 1.30 5.29 -8.60
N SER A 52 2.46 5.02 -9.20
CA SER A 52 2.70 5.38 -10.60
C SER A 52 2.09 4.36 -11.54
N ARG A 53 1.75 4.83 -12.75
CA ARG A 53 1.30 3.98 -13.85
C ARG A 53 2.35 2.94 -14.22
N ILE A 54 3.60 3.39 -14.38
CA ILE A 54 4.75 2.54 -14.73
C ILE A 54 4.91 1.40 -13.71
N SER A 55 4.80 1.68 -12.40
CA SER A 55 4.90 0.64 -11.38
C SER A 55 3.71 -0.31 -11.40
N LEU A 56 2.49 0.18 -11.67
CA LEU A 56 1.33 -0.69 -11.77
C LEU A 56 1.45 -1.63 -12.96
N ASP A 57 1.76 -1.11 -14.15
CA ASP A 57 1.84 -1.92 -15.36
C ASP A 57 2.92 -3.00 -15.23
N ALA A 58 4.13 -2.61 -14.81
CA ALA A 58 5.23 -3.54 -14.59
C ALA A 58 4.95 -4.56 -13.48
N HIS A 59 4.06 -4.25 -12.54
CA HIS A 59 3.63 -5.16 -11.50
C HIS A 59 2.61 -6.17 -12.02
N LEU A 60 1.57 -5.71 -12.74
CA LEU A 60 0.53 -6.57 -13.31
C LEU A 60 1.10 -7.55 -14.35
N GLU A 61 2.13 -7.15 -15.11
CA GLU A 61 2.86 -8.06 -16.00
C GLU A 61 3.50 -9.24 -15.26
N LYS A 62 4.01 -9.00 -14.04
CA LYS A 62 4.72 -10.01 -13.23
C LYS A 62 3.80 -10.78 -12.29
N HIS A 63 2.68 -10.18 -11.93
CA HIS A 63 1.70 -10.66 -10.97
C HIS A 63 0.28 -10.52 -11.53
N PRO A 64 -0.06 -11.24 -12.62
CA PRO A 64 -1.38 -11.17 -13.25
C PRO A 64 -2.51 -11.70 -12.35
N GLU A 65 -2.17 -12.44 -11.29
CA GLU A 65 -3.10 -12.89 -10.26
C GLU A 65 -3.63 -11.75 -9.38
N ILE A 66 -2.95 -10.58 -9.37
CA ILE A 66 -3.33 -9.43 -8.56
C ILE A 66 -4.25 -8.53 -9.38
N GLY A 67 -5.49 -8.39 -8.91
CA GLY A 67 -6.51 -7.61 -9.59
C GLY A 67 -6.81 -6.26 -8.94
N LEU A 68 -7.73 -5.53 -9.58
CA LEU A 68 -8.30 -4.29 -9.05
C LEU A 68 -8.79 -4.44 -7.60
N ASN A 69 -9.48 -5.54 -7.30
CA ASN A 69 -10.03 -5.79 -5.96
C ASN A 69 -8.95 -5.92 -4.88
N ASP A 70 -7.76 -6.39 -5.23
CA ASP A 70 -6.63 -6.45 -4.30
C ASP A 70 -6.06 -5.06 -4.05
N TYR A 71 -5.90 -4.25 -5.09
CA TYR A 71 -5.43 -2.87 -4.97
C TYR A 71 -6.40 -1.99 -4.16
N LEU A 72 -7.71 -2.23 -4.26
CA LEU A 72 -8.71 -1.51 -3.47
C LEU A 72 -8.58 -1.79 -1.96
N LYS A 73 -7.87 -2.84 -1.54
CA LYS A 73 -7.59 -3.15 -0.13
C LYS A 73 -6.37 -2.40 0.42
N ILE A 74 -5.56 -1.75 -0.41
CA ILE A 74 -4.35 -1.05 0.04
C ILE A 74 -4.60 -0.07 1.20
N PRO A 75 -5.66 0.78 1.19
CA PRO A 75 -5.93 1.66 2.33
C PRO A 75 -6.11 0.92 3.66
N GLU A 76 -6.72 -0.26 3.62
CA GLU A 76 -6.90 -1.12 4.80
C GLU A 76 -5.59 -1.81 5.19
N ILE A 77 -4.85 -2.34 4.21
CA ILE A 77 -3.53 -2.95 4.40
C ILE A 77 -2.59 -1.96 5.10
N VAL A 78 -2.51 -0.72 4.63
CA VAL A 78 -1.66 0.33 5.24
C VAL A 78 -2.00 0.54 6.71
N ARG A 79 -3.30 0.55 7.05
CA ARG A 79 -3.78 0.82 8.40
C ARG A 79 -3.56 -0.36 9.35
N ASN A 80 -3.78 -1.59 8.87
CA ASN A 80 -3.95 -2.76 9.73
C ASN A 80 -2.80 -3.78 9.64
N ALA A 81 -1.85 -3.62 8.71
CA ALA A 81 -0.72 -4.53 8.56
C ALA A 81 0.34 -4.35 9.65
N ASP A 82 1.11 -5.42 9.88
CA ASP A 82 2.42 -5.29 10.51
C ASP A 82 3.33 -4.53 9.55
N ILE A 83 4.01 -3.50 10.05
CA ILE A 83 4.96 -2.70 9.29
C ILE A 83 6.37 -3.00 9.75
N TRP A 84 7.20 -3.42 8.81
CA TRP A 84 8.59 -3.77 9.00
C TRP A 84 9.50 -2.83 8.25
N GLY A 85 10.53 -2.30 8.92
CA GLY A 85 11.61 -1.53 8.30
C GLY A 85 12.78 -2.44 7.97
N GLY A 86 13.29 -2.40 6.74
CA GLY A 86 14.51 -3.11 6.36
C GLY A 86 15.80 -2.32 6.68
N HIS A 87 16.97 -2.95 6.49
CA HIS A 87 18.28 -2.29 6.61
C HIS A 87 18.48 -1.13 5.62
N LYS A 88 17.77 -1.13 4.48
CA LYS A 88 17.78 0.00 3.55
C LYS A 88 16.80 1.06 4.05
N GLU A 89 17.37 2.16 4.53
CA GLU A 89 16.60 3.35 4.91
C GLU A 89 15.59 3.69 3.81
N ARG A 90 14.32 3.90 4.21
CA ARG A 90 13.18 4.31 3.37
C ARG A 90 12.45 3.20 2.60
N ARG A 91 12.65 1.92 2.91
CA ARG A 91 11.78 0.84 2.39
C ARG A 91 11.08 0.11 3.52
N PHE A 92 9.77 -0.01 3.37
CA PHE A 92 8.88 -0.58 4.36
C PHE A 92 8.13 -1.76 3.75
N LEU A 93 7.95 -2.78 4.56
CA LEU A 93 7.18 -3.95 4.21
C LEU A 93 5.94 -4.05 5.08
N LEU A 94 4.80 -4.15 4.42
CA LEU A 94 3.51 -4.30 5.06
C LEU A 94 3.07 -5.74 4.89
N ILE A 95 2.80 -6.43 5.99
CA ILE A 95 2.35 -7.82 6.00
C ILE A 95 1.00 -7.88 6.71
N THR A 96 -0.03 -8.34 6.01
CA THR A 96 -1.32 -8.66 6.64
C THR A 96 -1.42 -10.14 6.97
N PHE A 97 -2.20 -10.45 8.00
CA PHE A 97 -2.57 -11.80 8.39
C PHE A 97 -4.10 -11.92 8.39
N GLY A 98 -4.63 -13.06 7.95
CA GLY A 98 -6.06 -13.29 7.77
C GLY A 98 -6.34 -14.22 6.59
N ASP A 99 -7.56 -14.19 6.05
CA ASP A 99 -7.99 -15.06 4.95
C ASP A 99 -7.14 -14.88 3.69
N VAL A 100 -6.69 -13.65 3.43
CA VAL A 100 -5.71 -13.35 2.37
C VAL A 100 -4.56 -12.56 2.98
N ALA A 101 -3.41 -13.22 3.11
CA ALA A 101 -2.18 -12.58 3.56
C ALA A 101 -1.54 -11.84 2.38
N TYR A 102 -1.46 -10.51 2.49
CA TYR A 102 -0.79 -9.66 1.51
C TYR A 102 0.58 -9.27 2.02
N ARG A 103 1.52 -9.15 1.07
CA ARG A 103 2.76 -8.42 1.25
C ARG A 103 2.76 -7.24 0.31
N ALA A 104 2.88 -6.05 0.88
CA ALA A 104 3.07 -4.81 0.13
C ALA A 104 4.43 -4.17 0.44
N ALA A 105 4.97 -3.45 -0.53
CA ALA A 105 6.19 -2.68 -0.39
C ALA A 105 5.91 -1.19 -0.60
N ILE A 106 6.35 -0.37 0.35
CA ILE A 106 6.31 1.09 0.28
C ILE A 106 7.74 1.61 0.31
N LYS A 107 7.99 2.68 -0.44
CA LYS A 107 9.25 3.41 -0.41
C LYS A 107 8.99 4.89 -0.16
N ALA A 108 9.79 5.50 0.72
CA ALA A 108 9.88 6.96 0.80
C ALA A 108 10.94 7.50 -0.18
N THR A 109 10.70 8.71 -0.69
CA THR A 109 11.68 9.44 -1.50
C THR A 109 12.89 9.84 -0.67
N GLN A 110 13.99 10.21 -1.35
CA GLN A 110 15.26 10.52 -0.67
C GLN A 110 15.21 11.81 0.13
N ASP A 111 14.42 12.77 -0.33
CA ASP A 111 14.15 14.06 0.29
C ASP A 111 13.02 14.00 1.34
N HIS A 112 12.51 12.80 1.66
CA HIS A 112 11.42 12.61 2.63
C HIS A 112 10.11 13.33 2.27
N SER A 113 9.93 13.73 1.01
CA SER A 113 8.73 14.45 0.57
C SER A 113 7.54 13.51 0.39
N GLU A 114 7.72 12.37 -0.28
CA GLU A 114 6.61 11.51 -0.74
C GLU A 114 6.80 10.03 -0.37
N ALA A 115 5.67 9.33 -0.20
CA ALA A 115 5.62 7.87 -0.12
C ALA A 115 5.07 7.28 -1.42
N TRP A 116 5.66 6.16 -1.85
CA TRP A 116 5.34 5.47 -3.09
C TRP A 116 5.07 3.99 -2.84
N PHE A 117 3.92 3.52 -3.30
CA PHE A 117 3.56 2.12 -3.35
C PHE A 117 4.28 1.42 -4.51
N LEU A 118 4.92 0.28 -4.24
CA LEU A 118 5.78 -0.40 -5.20
C LEU A 118 5.17 -1.70 -5.72
N SER A 119 4.62 -2.53 -4.84
CA SER A 119 4.11 -3.85 -5.21
C SER A 119 3.13 -4.40 -4.16
N LEU A 120 2.26 -5.32 -4.60
CA LEU A 120 1.29 -6.03 -3.77
C LEU A 120 1.24 -7.50 -4.20
N VAL A 121 1.60 -8.43 -3.34
CA VAL A 121 1.51 -9.86 -3.65
C VAL A 121 0.74 -10.61 -2.59
N VAL A 122 -0.01 -11.65 -2.98
CA VAL A 122 -0.59 -12.59 -2.03
C VAL A 122 0.51 -13.55 -1.58
N SER A 123 0.75 -13.66 -0.28
CA SER A 123 1.78 -14.52 0.26
C SER A 123 1.46 -15.05 1.66
N PRO A 124 0.79 -16.21 1.77
CA PRO A 124 0.37 -16.81 3.04
C PRO A 124 1.50 -17.28 3.95
N LYS A 125 2.71 -17.48 3.42
CA LYS A 125 3.83 -18.08 4.17
C LYS A 125 5.02 -17.13 4.37
N GLN A 126 4.84 -15.83 4.16
CA GLN A 126 5.96 -14.91 4.21
C GLN A 126 6.36 -14.52 5.63
N LYS A 127 7.67 -14.38 5.79
CA LYS A 127 8.31 -13.79 6.95
C LYS A 127 8.89 -12.45 6.52
N PRO A 128 9.05 -11.50 7.46
CA PRO A 128 9.80 -10.28 7.19
C PRO A 128 11.23 -10.62 6.73
N PRO A 129 11.87 -9.75 5.93
CA PRO A 129 13.25 -9.95 5.49
C PRO A 129 14.19 -10.14 6.68
N LYS A 130 15.26 -10.93 6.51
CA LYS A 130 16.27 -11.10 7.56
C LYS A 130 16.83 -9.73 7.97
N GLY A 131 16.83 -9.44 9.27
CA GLY A 131 17.29 -8.16 9.83
C GLY A 131 16.27 -7.03 9.76
N ALA A 132 15.04 -7.26 9.27
CA ALA A 132 13.98 -6.27 9.37
C ALA A 132 13.47 -6.15 10.81
N VAL A 133 13.14 -4.92 11.21
CA VAL A 133 12.63 -4.60 12.55
C VAL A 133 11.15 -4.27 12.44
N LEU A 134 10.34 -4.83 13.34
CA LEU A 134 8.92 -4.50 13.45
C LEU A 134 8.80 -3.07 13.98
N LEU A 135 8.21 -2.19 13.19
CA LEU A 135 7.99 -0.78 13.53
C LEU A 135 6.59 -0.55 14.08
N ARG A 136 5.60 -1.25 13.53
CA ARG A 136 4.22 -1.25 14.03
C ARG A 136 3.62 -2.64 13.92
N LYS A 137 2.96 -3.08 14.99
CA LYS A 137 2.11 -4.27 14.95
C LYS A 137 0.73 -3.91 14.42
N GLY A 138 0.26 -4.65 13.43
CA GLY A 138 -1.05 -4.55 12.84
C GLY A 138 -2.15 -4.97 13.80
N THR A 139 -3.34 -4.42 13.57
CA THR A 139 -4.54 -4.69 14.37
C THR A 139 -5.35 -5.88 13.84
N GLY A 140 -5.01 -6.39 12.65
CA GLY A 140 -5.83 -7.35 11.88
C GLY A 140 -5.66 -8.84 12.18
N GLY A 141 -4.87 -9.25 13.18
CA GLY A 141 -4.62 -10.68 13.40
C GLY A 141 -4.22 -11.04 14.82
N SER A 142 -5.20 -11.42 15.65
CA SER A 142 -4.99 -12.16 16.89
C SER A 142 -4.52 -13.60 16.56
N GLY A 143 -3.26 -13.79 16.18
CA GLY A 143 -2.81 -15.17 15.92
C GLY A 143 -1.36 -15.43 15.55
N TRP A 144 -0.55 -14.44 15.19
CA TRP A 144 0.85 -14.71 14.87
C TRP A 144 1.72 -14.69 16.15
N ARG A 145 2.17 -15.88 16.57
CA ARG A 145 3.30 -16.05 17.51
C ARG A 145 4.52 -16.53 16.72
N PRO A 146 5.72 -15.97 16.96
CA PRO A 146 6.95 -16.35 16.27
C PRO A 146 7.34 -17.81 16.51
#